data_AF-A0A1V9Z3J5-F1
#
_entry.id   AF-A0A1V9Z3J5-F1
#
_cell.length_a   1.000
_cell.length_b   1.000
_cell.length_c   1.000
_cell.angle_alpha   90.00
_cell.angle_beta   90.00
_cell.angle_gamma   90.00
#
_symmetry.space_group_name_H-M   'P 1'
#
loop_
_entity.id
_entity.type
_entity.pdbx_description
1 polymer ?
#
loop_
_entity_poly.entity_id
_entity_poly.type
_entity_poly.pdbx_seq_one_letter_code
_entity_poly.pdbx_strand_id
1 'polypeptide(L)'
;MKVIQALLLKHGVAEHLRSVVSQAPPLRVLGLDINTNVTGYVVLNEHGRLDTAGHVSTKHLASDQQILDIGVDIASTLQALPATRPAQWVVGIEDFLKTYAGGRFHTKGLFQLAQLNGLVSYCCLTAFNVRPQHVHPTTARAFFRLAKPKGSPKKDAIKHVVLDFALASEPALAFPENLSAGYRYDVADAYVIALYTYWQHVASCACDPELAWTRDVSAALREALVKPLVRRQAAAPEAFDGDAYVASLLRTHVQQHIKDTLGTSGVK
;
A
#
# COMPACT_ATOMS: atom_id res chain seq x y z
N MET A 1 -20.99 -8.00 12.37
CA MET A 1 -20.53 -7.00 11.36
C MET A 1 -21.38 -5.74 11.35
N LYS A 2 -22.71 -5.80 11.13
CA LYS A 2 -23.57 -4.58 11.08
C LYS A 2 -23.50 -3.70 12.34
N VAL A 3 -23.40 -4.31 13.53
CA VAL A 3 -23.31 -3.58 14.82
C VAL A 3 -22.04 -2.71 14.88
N ILE A 4 -20.89 -3.25 14.48
CA ILE A 4 -19.61 -2.52 14.53
C ILE A 4 -19.62 -1.36 13.53
N GLN A 5 -20.13 -1.60 12.33
CA GLN A 5 -20.26 -0.54 11.32
C GLN A 5 -21.20 0.57 11.78
N ALA A 6 -22.35 0.22 12.37
CA ALA A 6 -23.28 1.20 12.94
C ALA A 6 -22.64 2.01 14.07
N LEU A 7 -21.81 1.37 14.90
CA LEU A 7 -21.07 2.04 15.96
C LEU A 7 -20.05 3.03 15.39
N LEU A 8 -19.25 2.63 14.40
CA LEU A 8 -18.31 3.55 13.73
C LEU A 8 -19.01 4.77 13.11
N LEU A 9 -20.16 4.56 12.47
CA LEU A 9 -20.96 5.65 11.92
C LEU A 9 -21.52 6.56 13.01
N LYS A 10 -22.03 6.00 14.11
CA LYS A 10 -22.51 6.77 15.28
C LYS A 10 -21.40 7.63 15.88
N HIS A 11 -20.16 7.15 15.87
CA HIS A 11 -18.99 7.86 16.37
C HIS A 11 -18.30 8.73 15.32
N GLY A 12 -18.92 8.97 14.16
CA GLY A 12 -18.39 9.92 13.16
C GLY A 12 -17.05 9.51 12.54
N VAL A 13 -16.90 8.23 12.16
CA VAL A 13 -15.66 7.72 11.55
C VAL A 13 -15.21 8.51 10.31
N ALA A 14 -16.14 9.07 9.54
CA ALA A 14 -15.81 9.87 8.36
C ALA A 14 -15.20 11.23 8.74
N GLU A 15 -15.80 11.92 9.71
CA GLU A 15 -15.29 13.17 10.28
C GLU A 15 -13.92 12.96 10.91
N HIS A 16 -13.75 11.87 11.66
CA HIS A 16 -12.49 11.49 12.27
C HIS A 16 -11.39 11.26 11.23
N LEU A 17 -11.66 10.47 10.19
CA LEU A 17 -10.69 10.24 9.11
C LEU A 17 -10.33 11.53 8.37
N ARG A 18 -11.31 12.40 8.09
CA ARG A 18 -11.03 13.72 7.50
C ARG A 18 -10.14 14.57 8.41
N SER A 19 -10.40 14.55 9.73
CA SER A 19 -9.56 15.25 10.70
C SER A 19 -8.12 14.74 10.68
N VAL A 20 -7.94 13.41 10.71
CA VAL A 20 -6.61 12.76 10.66
C VAL A 20 -5.85 13.18 9.40
N VAL A 21 -6.49 13.18 8.23
CA VAL A 21 -5.83 13.61 6.98
C VAL A 21 -5.53 15.12 6.98
N SER A 22 -6.45 15.96 7.47
CA SER A 22 -6.27 17.42 7.48
C SER A 22 -5.20 17.91 8.45
N GLN A 23 -4.93 17.14 9.50
CA GLN A 23 -3.96 17.45 10.55
C GLN A 23 -2.71 16.58 10.45
N ALA A 24 -2.54 15.83 9.37
CA ALA A 24 -1.40 14.96 9.18
C ALA A 24 -0.11 15.78 9.21
N PRO A 25 0.90 15.37 10.01
CA PRO A 25 2.21 16.00 9.95
C PRO A 25 2.84 15.77 8.56
N PRO A 26 3.89 16.53 8.19
CA PRO A 26 4.62 16.29 6.95
C PRO A 26 5.01 14.82 6.79
N LEU A 27 4.47 14.19 5.74
CA LEU A 27 4.57 12.76 5.46
C LEU A 27 4.90 12.58 3.98
N ARG A 28 5.77 11.62 3.67
CA ARG A 28 6.00 11.16 2.31
C ARG A 28 5.84 9.66 2.23
N VAL A 29 5.04 9.23 1.26
CA VAL A 29 4.77 7.81 1.03
C VAL A 29 5.39 7.38 -0.28
N LEU A 30 6.41 6.54 -0.23
CA LEU A 30 7.05 5.95 -1.40
C LEU A 30 6.39 4.61 -1.72
N GLY A 31 5.89 4.45 -2.94
CA GLY A 31 5.50 3.17 -3.52
C GLY A 31 6.49 2.73 -4.59
N LEU A 32 6.84 1.44 -4.59
CA LEU A 32 7.75 0.83 -5.57
C LEU A 32 7.12 -0.40 -6.21
N ASP A 33 7.23 -0.49 -7.54
CA ASP A 33 7.06 -1.74 -8.31
C ASP A 33 8.43 -2.14 -8.86
N ILE A 34 9.06 -3.10 -8.21
CA ILE A 34 10.45 -3.49 -8.47
C ILE A 34 10.50 -4.51 -9.61
N ASN A 35 11.35 -4.23 -10.60
CA ASN A 35 11.66 -5.18 -11.67
C ASN A 35 13.15 -5.10 -12.03
N THR A 36 13.69 -6.17 -12.60
CA THR A 36 15.08 -6.22 -13.06
C THR A 36 15.36 -5.36 -14.29
N ASN A 37 14.33 -4.97 -15.06
CA ASN A 37 14.47 -4.13 -16.25
C ASN A 37 14.00 -2.69 -16.05
N VAL A 38 12.90 -2.52 -15.33
CA VAL A 38 12.22 -1.24 -15.14
C VAL A 38 11.54 -1.21 -13.78
N THR A 39 12.06 -0.41 -12.85
CA THR A 39 11.40 -0.20 -11.56
C THR A 39 10.59 1.09 -11.60
N GLY A 40 9.30 1.02 -11.30
CA GLY A 40 8.44 2.20 -11.15
C GLY A 40 8.49 2.73 -9.72
N TYR A 41 8.42 4.06 -9.54
CA TYR A 41 8.30 4.69 -8.23
C TYR A 41 7.31 5.85 -8.23
N VAL A 42 6.64 6.03 -7.10
CA VAL A 42 5.74 7.15 -6.82
C VAL A 42 5.93 7.64 -5.40
N VAL A 43 5.98 8.95 -5.20
CA VAL A 43 5.96 9.61 -3.90
C VAL A 43 4.67 10.41 -3.76
N LEU A 44 3.93 10.14 -2.70
CA LEU A 44 2.76 10.92 -2.29
C LEU A 44 3.09 11.79 -1.08
N ASN A 45 2.41 12.93 -0.96
CA ASN A 45 2.50 13.83 0.19
C ASN A 45 1.53 13.42 1.32
N GLU A 46 1.46 14.23 2.39
CA GLU A 46 0.62 14.02 3.58
C GLU A 46 -0.88 13.97 3.28
N HIS A 47 -1.31 14.53 2.14
CA HIS A 47 -2.69 14.51 1.68
C HIS A 47 -2.96 13.38 0.68
N GLY A 48 -2.00 12.47 0.46
CA GLY A 48 -2.13 11.37 -0.48
C GLY A 48 -2.11 11.82 -1.95
N ARG A 49 -1.60 13.03 -2.23
CA ARG A 49 -1.47 13.59 -3.58
C ARG A 49 -0.07 13.41 -4.12
N LEU A 50 0.05 13.36 -5.44
CA LEU A 50 1.34 13.19 -6.11
C LEU A 50 2.31 14.32 -5.78
N ASP A 51 3.51 13.93 -5.35
CA ASP A 51 4.66 14.81 -5.19
C ASP A 51 5.66 14.58 -6.32
N THR A 52 6.05 13.31 -6.56
CA THR A 52 6.85 12.94 -7.73
C THR A 52 6.59 11.49 -8.17
N ALA A 53 6.83 11.20 -9.44
CA ALA A 53 6.77 9.86 -10.00
C ALA A 53 7.82 9.69 -11.09
N GLY A 54 8.26 8.45 -11.28
CA GLY A 54 9.23 8.15 -12.33
C GLY A 54 9.56 6.66 -12.39
N HIS A 55 10.57 6.35 -13.17
CA HIS A 55 11.05 4.98 -13.33
C HIS A 55 12.57 4.95 -13.39
N VAL A 56 13.13 3.78 -13.07
CA VAL A 56 14.55 3.47 -13.21
C VAL A 56 14.67 2.39 -14.28
N SER A 57 15.27 2.71 -15.43
CA SER A 57 15.50 1.72 -16.49
C SER A 57 16.88 1.09 -16.36
N THR A 58 16.90 -0.19 -16.03
CA THR A 58 18.11 -1.01 -15.86
C THR A 58 18.29 -2.02 -17.00
N LYS A 59 17.60 -1.81 -18.14
CA LYS A 59 17.71 -2.65 -19.35
C LYS A 59 19.13 -2.73 -19.93
N HIS A 60 20.00 -1.81 -19.55
CA HIS A 60 21.40 -1.80 -19.93
C HIS A 60 22.27 -2.77 -19.12
N LEU A 61 21.71 -3.37 -18.06
CA LEU A 61 22.38 -4.31 -17.16
C LEU A 61 21.86 -5.74 -17.38
N ALA A 62 22.77 -6.71 -17.35
CA ALA A 62 22.43 -8.11 -17.40
C ALA A 62 22.03 -8.63 -16.01
N SER A 63 20.73 -8.73 -15.75
CA SER A 63 20.18 -9.10 -14.43
C SER A 63 20.71 -10.40 -13.80
N ASP A 64 21.31 -11.30 -14.58
CA ASP A 64 21.88 -12.55 -14.08
C ASP A 64 23.33 -12.45 -13.62
N GLN A 65 24.00 -11.35 -13.93
CA GLN A 65 25.38 -11.09 -13.52
C GLN A 65 25.49 -9.80 -12.69
N GLN A 66 24.54 -8.88 -12.85
CA GLN A 66 24.64 -7.49 -12.40
C GLN A 66 23.50 -7.08 -11.47
N ILE A 67 22.94 -8.01 -10.69
CA ILE A 67 21.80 -7.71 -9.80
C ILE A 67 22.12 -6.65 -8.75
N LEU A 68 23.38 -6.59 -8.31
CA LEU A 68 23.86 -5.56 -7.38
C LEU A 68 23.92 -4.19 -8.05
N ASP A 69 24.41 -4.11 -9.29
CA ASP A 69 24.45 -2.87 -10.07
C ASP A 69 23.03 -2.32 -10.31
N ILE A 70 22.07 -3.21 -10.61
CA ILE A 70 20.65 -2.83 -10.72
C ILE A 70 20.16 -2.21 -9.40
N GLY A 71 20.51 -2.82 -8.27
CA GLY A 71 20.18 -2.28 -6.95
C GLY A 71 20.83 -0.93 -6.67
N VAL A 72 22.07 -0.71 -7.12
CA VAL A 72 22.80 0.56 -7.00
C VAL A 72 22.12 1.66 -7.82
N ASP A 73 21.69 1.37 -9.04
CA ASP A 73 20.98 2.34 -9.90
C ASP A 73 19.65 2.78 -9.27
N ILE A 74 18.88 1.79 -8.75
CA ILE A 74 17.63 2.08 -8.05
C ILE A 74 17.92 2.90 -6.79
N ALA A 75 18.86 2.46 -5.95
CA ALA A 75 19.20 3.15 -4.70
C ALA A 75 19.66 4.60 -4.94
N SER A 76 20.50 4.83 -5.95
CA SER A 76 21.00 6.16 -6.31
C SER A 76 19.85 7.09 -6.72
N THR A 77 18.88 6.56 -7.49
CA THR A 77 17.68 7.31 -7.86
C THR A 77 16.83 7.66 -6.63
N LEU A 78 16.63 6.69 -5.73
CA LEU A 78 15.82 6.90 -4.52
C LEU A 78 16.48 7.88 -3.54
N GLN A 79 17.80 7.86 -3.42
CA GLN A 79 18.56 8.81 -2.59
C GLN A 79 18.52 10.24 -3.15
N ALA A 80 18.39 10.39 -4.46
CA ALA A 80 18.24 11.69 -5.11
C ALA A 80 16.83 12.28 -4.98
N LEU A 81 15.86 11.55 -4.41
CA LEU A 81 14.51 12.08 -4.19
C LEU A 81 14.59 13.31 -3.27
N PRO A 82 14.03 14.46 -3.70
CA PRO A 82 14.29 15.73 -3.04
C PRO A 82 13.68 15.73 -1.64
N ALA A 83 14.49 15.90 -0.59
CA ALA A 83 14.02 16.12 0.77
C ALA A 83 13.67 17.61 0.95
N THR A 84 12.59 18.07 0.32
CA THR A 84 12.19 19.49 0.33
C THR A 84 11.95 20.01 1.75
N ARG A 85 11.50 19.15 2.67
CA ARG A 85 11.30 19.43 4.09
C ARG A 85 11.55 18.15 4.92
N PRO A 86 11.91 18.28 6.21
CA PRO A 86 11.88 17.15 7.14
C PRO A 86 10.46 16.57 7.16
N ALA A 87 10.32 15.33 6.70
CA ALA A 87 9.05 14.62 6.66
C ALA A 87 9.28 13.17 7.11
N GLN A 88 8.26 12.60 7.75
CA GLN A 88 8.27 11.17 8.02
C GLN A 88 8.13 10.41 6.71
N TRP A 89 8.90 9.33 6.54
CA TRP A 89 8.77 8.43 5.41
C TRP A 89 7.95 7.20 5.78
N VAL A 90 7.13 6.76 4.84
CA VAL A 90 6.51 5.43 4.83
C VAL A 90 6.78 4.82 3.46
N VAL A 91 7.23 3.57 3.42
CA VAL A 91 7.63 2.90 2.18
C VAL A 91 6.81 1.64 1.99
N GLY A 92 6.18 1.51 0.82
CA GLY A 92 5.51 0.32 0.35
C GLY A 92 6.19 -0.25 -0.90
N ILE A 93 6.38 -1.56 -0.93
CA ILE A 93 7.02 -2.28 -2.05
C ILE A 93 6.07 -3.38 -2.52
N GLU A 94 5.82 -3.49 -3.82
CA GLU A 94 5.10 -4.63 -4.38
C GLU A 94 5.85 -5.93 -4.04
N ASP A 95 5.18 -6.90 -3.41
CA ASP A 95 5.77 -8.20 -3.10
C ASP A 95 6.00 -9.00 -4.39
N PHE A 96 7.13 -9.71 -4.48
CA PHE A 96 7.42 -10.54 -5.65
C PHE A 96 6.50 -11.77 -5.66
N LEU A 97 5.80 -12.01 -6.77
CA LEU A 97 4.81 -13.09 -6.87
C LEU A 97 5.45 -14.48 -6.62
N LYS A 98 4.87 -15.23 -5.66
CA LYS A 98 5.30 -16.57 -5.23
C LYS A 98 4.63 -17.72 -6.00
N THR A 99 4.17 -17.51 -7.22
CA THR A 99 3.49 -18.57 -7.98
C THR A 99 4.49 -19.50 -8.65
N TYR A 100 4.72 -20.67 -8.03
CA TYR A 100 5.35 -21.82 -8.67
C TYR A 100 4.31 -22.54 -9.54
N ALA A 101 4.42 -22.42 -10.85
CA ALA A 101 3.70 -23.29 -11.79
C ALA A 101 4.64 -24.43 -12.22
N GLY A 102 4.26 -25.68 -11.97
CA GLY A 102 5.07 -26.85 -12.33
C GLY A 102 5.31 -26.95 -13.83
N GLY A 103 6.55 -27.22 -14.24
CA GLY A 103 6.89 -27.66 -15.59
C GLY A 103 7.82 -26.77 -16.42
N ARG A 104 8.15 -25.54 -15.99
CA ARG A 104 9.18 -24.73 -16.65
C ARG A 104 9.93 -23.90 -15.61
N PHE A 105 11.24 -24.08 -15.55
CA PHE A 105 12.17 -23.33 -14.71
C PHE A 105 12.05 -21.81 -14.93
N HIS A 106 11.22 -21.15 -14.13
CA HIS A 106 11.23 -19.69 -13.89
C HIS A 106 11.89 -19.34 -12.52
N THR A 107 12.50 -20.33 -11.88
CA THR A 107 13.11 -20.25 -10.55
C THR A 107 14.24 -19.22 -10.48
N LYS A 108 15.06 -19.09 -11.53
CA LYS A 108 16.14 -18.09 -11.60
C LYS A 108 15.60 -16.67 -11.53
N GLY A 109 14.61 -16.34 -12.36
CA GLY A 109 13.95 -15.02 -12.37
C GLY A 109 13.28 -14.69 -11.04
N LEU A 110 12.63 -15.68 -10.41
CA LEU A 110 12.04 -15.53 -9.08
C LEU A 110 13.08 -15.19 -8.01
N PHE A 111 14.20 -15.92 -7.97
CA PHE A 111 15.27 -15.64 -7.01
C PHE A 111 15.97 -14.31 -7.28
N GLN A 112 16.17 -13.93 -8.55
CA GLN A 112 16.72 -12.61 -8.90
C GLN A 112 15.82 -11.48 -8.40
N LEU A 113 14.50 -11.61 -8.61
CA LEU A 113 13.55 -10.61 -8.16
C LEU A 113 13.46 -10.56 -6.63
N ALA A 114 13.53 -11.71 -5.95
CA ALA A 114 13.59 -11.78 -4.49
C ALA A 114 14.86 -11.15 -3.92
N GLN A 115 16.02 -11.42 -4.53
CA GLN A 115 17.31 -10.81 -4.16
C GLN A 115 17.26 -9.29 -4.35
N LEU A 116 16.75 -8.82 -5.49
CA LEU A 116 16.62 -7.40 -5.77
C LEU A 116 15.63 -6.72 -4.81
N ASN A 117 14.49 -7.34 -4.52
CA ASN A 117 13.55 -6.85 -3.50
C ASN A 117 14.22 -6.71 -2.14
N GLY A 118 14.97 -7.71 -1.69
CA GLY A 118 15.72 -7.65 -0.43
C GLY A 118 16.75 -6.52 -0.40
N LEU A 119 17.50 -6.35 -1.50
CA LEU A 119 18.50 -5.29 -1.64
C LEU A 119 17.86 -3.90 -1.59
N VAL A 120 16.83 -3.65 -2.40
CA VAL A 120 16.13 -2.37 -2.44
C VAL A 120 15.42 -2.09 -1.11
N SER A 121 14.88 -3.10 -0.43
CA SER A 121 14.31 -2.94 0.91
C SER A 121 15.35 -2.49 1.93
N TYR A 122 16.56 -3.05 1.87
CA TYR A 122 17.68 -2.60 2.70
C TYR A 122 18.09 -1.15 2.37
N CYS A 123 18.17 -0.80 1.07
CA CYS A 123 18.45 0.57 0.65
C CYS A 123 17.40 1.57 1.14
N CYS A 124 16.11 1.20 1.13
CA CYS A 124 15.05 2.05 1.68
C CYS A 124 15.19 2.22 3.21
N LEU A 125 15.53 1.14 3.92
CA LEU A 125 15.77 1.20 5.36
C LEU A 125 16.93 2.16 5.68
N THR A 126 18.03 2.12 4.93
CA THR A 126 19.19 2.98 5.19
C THR A 126 18.99 4.42 4.72
N ALA A 127 18.32 4.64 3.59
CA ALA A 127 18.08 5.98 3.04
C ALA A 127 17.00 6.76 3.80
N PHE A 128 15.94 6.08 4.25
CA PHE A 128 14.76 6.72 4.82
C PHE A 128 14.55 6.40 6.31
N ASN A 129 15.40 5.56 6.90
CA ASN A 129 15.28 5.08 8.28
C ASN A 129 13.91 4.46 8.61
N VAL A 130 13.27 3.83 7.61
CA VAL A 130 11.97 3.17 7.76
C VAL A 130 12.01 1.79 7.11
N ARG A 131 11.49 0.79 7.84
CA ARG A 131 11.34 -0.56 7.31
C ARG A 131 10.21 -0.58 6.27
N PRO A 132 10.48 -0.99 5.01
CA PRO A 132 9.43 -1.08 4.00
C PRO A 132 8.37 -2.12 4.33
N GLN A 133 7.13 -1.84 3.92
CA GLN A 133 6.02 -2.77 3.97
C GLN A 133 5.91 -3.46 2.61
N HIS A 134 6.00 -4.79 2.59
CA HIS A 134 5.77 -5.55 1.37
C HIS A 134 4.27 -5.81 1.17
N VAL A 135 3.75 -5.41 0.02
CA VAL A 135 2.33 -5.41 -0.30
C VAL A 135 2.09 -6.34 -1.47
N HIS A 136 1.29 -7.38 -1.25
CA HIS A 136 0.90 -8.25 -2.34
C HIS A 136 0.04 -7.48 -3.36
N PRO A 137 0.31 -7.57 -4.68
CA PRO A 137 -0.39 -6.78 -5.70
C PRO A 137 -1.90 -6.97 -5.68
N THR A 138 -2.36 -8.22 -5.51
CA THR A 138 -3.79 -8.53 -5.39
C THR A 138 -4.44 -7.83 -4.19
N THR A 139 -3.73 -7.65 -3.08
CA THR A 139 -4.27 -6.99 -1.88
C THR A 139 -4.51 -5.51 -2.16
N ALA A 140 -3.53 -4.81 -2.72
CA ALA A 140 -3.67 -3.40 -3.09
C ALA A 140 -4.75 -3.19 -4.16
N ARG A 141 -4.73 -3.99 -5.23
CA ARG A 141 -5.74 -3.93 -6.30
C ARG A 141 -7.16 -4.20 -5.77
N ALA A 142 -7.33 -5.22 -4.92
CA ALA A 142 -8.63 -5.53 -4.32
C ALA A 142 -9.12 -4.46 -3.33
N PHE A 143 -8.22 -3.71 -2.70
CA PHE A 143 -8.57 -2.55 -1.88
C PHE A 143 -9.28 -1.48 -2.72
N PHE A 144 -8.77 -1.18 -3.92
CA PHE A 144 -9.38 -0.22 -4.85
C PHE A 144 -10.39 -0.83 -5.82
N ARG A 145 -10.82 -2.08 -5.61
CA ARG A 145 -11.77 -2.82 -6.46
C ARG A 145 -11.31 -2.95 -7.93
N LEU A 146 -10.00 -2.96 -8.15
CA LEU A 146 -9.40 -3.15 -9.47
C LEU A 146 -9.39 -4.64 -9.80
N ALA A 147 -10.11 -5.00 -10.85
CA ALA A 147 -10.23 -6.38 -11.29
C ALA A 147 -10.13 -6.46 -12.81
N LYS A 148 -9.57 -7.57 -13.28
CA LYS A 148 -9.55 -7.87 -14.71
C LYS A 148 -11.01 -8.02 -15.22
N PRO A 149 -11.39 -7.38 -16.34
CA PRO A 149 -12.71 -7.56 -16.93
C PRO A 149 -12.99 -9.04 -17.23
N LYS A 150 -14.17 -9.52 -16.83
CA LYS A 150 -14.59 -10.92 -17.09
C LYS A 150 -14.56 -11.19 -18.60
N GLY A 151 -13.93 -12.30 -18.99
CA GLY A 151 -13.85 -12.72 -20.39
C GLY A 151 -12.74 -12.05 -21.22
N SER A 152 -11.95 -11.13 -20.67
CA SER A 152 -10.85 -10.51 -21.44
C SER A 152 -9.71 -11.52 -21.71
N PRO A 153 -9.40 -11.84 -22.98
CA PRO A 153 -8.32 -12.76 -23.32
C PRO A 153 -6.93 -12.13 -23.16
N LYS A 154 -6.84 -10.79 -23.07
CA LYS A 154 -5.56 -10.07 -22.96
C LYS A 154 -4.92 -10.32 -21.59
N LYS A 155 -3.63 -10.70 -21.59
CA LYS A 155 -2.84 -10.88 -20.36
C LYS A 155 -2.67 -9.57 -19.59
N ASP A 156 -2.55 -8.46 -20.32
CA ASP A 156 -2.28 -7.13 -19.74
C ASP A 156 -3.54 -6.32 -19.43
N ALA A 157 -4.73 -6.93 -19.52
CA ALA A 157 -5.99 -6.22 -19.27
C ALA A 157 -6.05 -5.58 -17.87
N ILE A 158 -5.43 -6.21 -16.87
CA ILE A 158 -5.34 -5.63 -15.52
C ILE A 158 -4.43 -4.39 -15.48
N LYS A 159 -3.36 -4.36 -16.28
CA LYS A 159 -2.42 -3.22 -16.32
C LYS A 159 -3.08 -1.97 -16.88
N HIS A 160 -3.94 -2.12 -17.89
CA HIS A 160 -4.76 -1.02 -18.39
C HIS A 160 -5.73 -0.49 -17.33
N VAL A 161 -6.45 -1.38 -16.63
CA VAL A 161 -7.36 -0.97 -15.55
C VAL A 161 -6.62 -0.22 -14.43
N VAL A 162 -5.42 -0.66 -14.07
CA VAL A 162 -4.57 0.00 -13.08
C VAL A 162 -4.11 1.38 -13.57
N LEU A 163 -3.66 1.49 -14.83
CA LEU A 163 -3.26 2.75 -15.43
C LEU A 163 -4.42 3.76 -15.49
N ASP A 164 -5.58 3.32 -15.96
CA ASP A 164 -6.77 4.17 -16.07
C ASP A 164 -7.21 4.67 -14.68
N PHE A 165 -7.19 3.80 -13.67
CA PHE A 165 -7.44 4.17 -12.29
C PHE A 165 -6.43 5.22 -11.77
N ALA A 166 -5.13 5.01 -12.00
CA ALA A 166 -4.09 5.93 -11.54
C ALA A 166 -4.27 7.32 -12.16
N LEU A 167 -4.51 7.39 -13.48
CA LEU A 167 -4.74 8.64 -14.20
C LEU A 167 -6.03 9.36 -13.78
N ALA A 168 -7.10 8.61 -13.52
CA ALA A 168 -8.35 9.18 -13.03
C ALA A 168 -8.25 9.70 -11.59
N SER A 169 -7.49 8.99 -10.74
CA SER A 169 -7.31 9.33 -9.34
C SER A 169 -6.36 10.50 -9.14
N GLU A 170 -5.35 10.62 -10.01
CA GLU A 170 -4.34 11.67 -9.94
C GLU A 170 -4.02 12.19 -11.34
N PRO A 171 -4.78 13.19 -11.84
CA PRO A 171 -4.54 13.79 -13.14
C PRO A 171 -3.15 14.44 -13.29
N ALA A 172 -2.49 14.77 -12.18
CA ALA A 172 -1.10 15.26 -12.19
C ALA A 172 -0.08 14.17 -12.57
N LEU A 173 -0.47 12.88 -12.51
CA LEU A 173 0.34 11.77 -13.00
C LEU A 173 0.34 11.77 -14.54
N ALA A 174 1.14 12.67 -15.12
CA ALA A 174 1.29 12.78 -16.56
C ALA A 174 2.48 11.95 -17.05
N PHE A 175 2.29 11.25 -18.17
CA PHE A 175 3.35 10.52 -18.84
C PHE A 175 3.75 11.25 -20.13
N PRO A 176 5.05 11.45 -20.39
CA PRO A 176 5.51 11.94 -21.68
C PRO A 176 5.00 11.07 -22.83
N GLU A 177 4.62 11.68 -23.96
CA GLU A 177 4.05 10.95 -25.11
C GLU A 177 5.00 9.91 -25.69
N ASN A 178 6.31 10.14 -25.58
CA ASN A 178 7.37 9.25 -26.04
C ASN A 178 7.69 8.10 -25.07
N LEU A 179 7.03 8.02 -23.91
CA LEU A 179 7.29 6.97 -22.93
C LEU A 179 6.58 5.67 -23.32
N SER A 180 7.33 4.56 -23.36
CA SER A 180 6.76 3.26 -23.70
C SER A 180 5.64 2.83 -22.75
N ALA A 181 4.64 2.11 -23.25
CA ALA A 181 3.51 1.64 -22.45
C ALA A 181 3.93 0.80 -21.23
N GLY A 182 5.04 0.06 -21.33
CA GLY A 182 5.59 -0.71 -20.21
C GLY A 182 5.90 0.16 -19.00
N TYR A 183 6.67 1.23 -19.20
CA TYR A 183 7.03 2.18 -18.14
C TYR A 183 5.80 2.80 -17.46
N ARG A 184 4.75 3.09 -18.24
CA ARG A 184 3.50 3.65 -17.71
C ARG A 184 2.79 2.66 -16.77
N TYR A 185 2.86 1.36 -17.07
CA TYR A 185 2.29 0.33 -16.20
C TYR A 185 3.08 0.19 -14.91
N ASP A 186 4.41 0.15 -14.97
CA ASP A 186 5.25 -0.02 -13.77
C ASP A 186 5.07 1.19 -12.80
N VAL A 187 4.93 2.41 -13.33
CA VAL A 187 4.60 3.60 -12.52
C VAL A 187 3.18 3.55 -11.97
N ALA A 188 2.21 3.06 -12.74
CA ALA A 188 0.82 2.94 -12.28
C ALA A 188 0.66 1.88 -11.18
N ASP A 189 1.35 0.74 -11.29
CA ASP A 189 1.40 -0.26 -10.23
C ASP A 189 2.07 0.35 -8.96
N ALA A 190 3.19 1.07 -9.11
CA ALA A 190 3.81 1.80 -8.00
C ALA A 190 2.89 2.86 -7.36
N TYR A 191 2.06 3.57 -8.16
CA TYR A 191 1.03 4.49 -7.63
C TYR A 191 0.00 3.75 -6.76
N VAL A 192 -0.48 2.59 -7.21
CA VAL A 192 -1.43 1.77 -6.44
C VAL A 192 -0.81 1.30 -5.12
N ILE A 193 0.47 0.92 -5.13
CA ILE A 193 1.21 0.57 -3.91
C ILE A 193 1.38 1.76 -2.97
N ALA A 194 1.76 2.94 -3.49
CA ALA A 194 1.91 4.16 -2.70
C ALA A 194 0.58 4.54 -2.05
N LEU A 195 -0.50 4.57 -2.82
CA LEU A 195 -1.82 4.96 -2.34
C LEU A 195 -2.39 3.95 -1.34
N TYR A 196 -2.19 2.65 -1.56
CA TYR A 196 -2.57 1.62 -0.59
C TYR A 196 -1.83 1.85 0.73
N THR A 197 -0.51 2.01 0.67
CA THR A 197 0.36 2.24 1.83
C THR A 197 -0.04 3.51 2.59
N TYR A 198 -0.38 4.59 1.88
CA TYR A 198 -0.91 5.82 2.45
C TYR A 198 -2.17 5.55 3.28
N TRP A 199 -3.16 4.86 2.72
CA TRP A 199 -4.39 4.56 3.43
C TRP A 199 -4.20 3.57 4.59
N GLN A 200 -3.23 2.67 4.53
CA GLN A 200 -2.84 1.84 5.68
C GLN A 200 -2.22 2.67 6.81
N HIS A 201 -1.42 3.68 6.46
CA HIS A 201 -0.86 4.62 7.43
C HIS A 201 -1.96 5.46 8.07
N VAL A 202 -2.85 6.06 7.27
CA VAL A 202 -4.01 6.82 7.78
C VAL A 202 -4.87 5.97 8.71
N ALA A 203 -5.17 4.72 8.35
CA ALA A 203 -5.92 3.81 9.21
C ALA A 203 -5.19 3.51 10.53
N SER A 204 -3.85 3.45 10.51
CA SER A 204 -3.05 3.25 11.73
C SER A 204 -3.11 4.47 12.64
N CYS A 205 -2.94 5.67 12.09
CA CYS A 205 -3.07 6.93 12.83
C CYS A 205 -4.47 7.13 13.39
N ALA A 206 -5.51 6.83 12.60
CA ALA A 206 -6.90 6.94 13.03
C ALA A 206 -7.26 5.99 14.19
N CYS A 207 -6.49 4.92 14.37
CA CYS A 207 -6.66 3.93 15.43
C CYS A 207 -5.58 4.04 16.53
N ASP A 208 -4.88 5.17 16.63
CA ASP A 208 -3.91 5.40 17.71
C ASP A 208 -4.64 5.39 19.07
N PRO A 209 -4.22 4.55 20.04
CA PRO A 209 -4.87 4.42 21.35
C PRO A 209 -4.84 5.71 22.19
N GLU A 210 -3.95 6.65 21.88
CA GLU A 210 -3.86 7.93 22.58
C GLU A 210 -4.92 8.95 22.12
N LEU A 211 -5.61 8.67 21.01
CA LEU A 211 -6.70 9.52 20.54
C LEU A 211 -7.99 9.27 21.34
N ALA A 212 -8.66 10.36 21.71
CA ALA A 212 -9.95 10.29 22.41
C ALA A 212 -10.99 9.46 21.64
N TRP A 213 -11.08 9.69 20.31
CA TRP A 213 -11.97 8.92 19.44
C TRP A 213 -11.72 7.40 19.53
N THR A 214 -10.45 6.97 19.49
CA THR A 214 -10.09 5.55 19.58
C THR A 214 -10.51 4.96 20.92
N ARG A 215 -10.28 5.67 22.02
CA ARG A 215 -10.68 5.22 23.36
C ARG A 215 -12.19 5.07 23.48
N ASP A 216 -12.94 6.06 23.02
CA ASP A 216 -14.41 6.07 23.08
C ASP A 216 -15.02 4.93 22.26
N VAL A 217 -14.54 4.76 21.02
CA VAL A 217 -15.02 3.70 20.12
C VAL A 217 -14.61 2.32 20.67
N SER A 218 -13.40 2.18 21.20
CA SER A 218 -12.94 0.91 21.78
C SER A 218 -13.76 0.53 23.02
N ALA A 219 -14.09 1.49 23.89
CA ALA A 219 -14.96 1.26 25.03
C ALA A 219 -16.36 0.79 24.60
N ALA A 220 -16.96 1.46 23.62
CA ALA A 220 -18.26 1.08 23.06
C ALA A 220 -18.22 -0.29 22.37
N LEU A 221 -17.11 -0.64 21.69
CA LEU A 221 -16.92 -1.97 21.11
C LEU A 221 -16.81 -3.05 22.18
N ARG A 222 -16.09 -2.81 23.28
CA ARG A 222 -16.01 -3.75 24.41
C ARG A 222 -17.39 -4.01 24.99
N GLU A 223 -18.19 -2.97 25.21
CA GLU A 223 -19.56 -3.08 25.71
C GLU A 223 -20.44 -3.89 24.74
N ALA A 224 -20.39 -3.59 23.44
CA ALA A 224 -21.16 -4.31 22.44
C ALA A 224 -20.72 -5.78 22.26
N LEU A 225 -19.48 -6.12 22.65
CA LEU A 225 -18.87 -7.44 22.43
C LEU A 225 -18.66 -8.24 23.73
N VAL A 226 -19.19 -7.81 24.88
CA VAL A 226 -19.00 -8.50 26.18
C VAL A 226 -19.22 -10.01 26.06
N LYS A 227 -20.38 -10.45 25.55
CA LYS A 227 -20.70 -11.88 25.40
C LYS A 227 -19.72 -12.62 24.46
N PRO A 228 -19.46 -12.14 23.23
CA PRO A 228 -18.42 -12.70 22.35
C PRO A 228 -17.03 -12.78 22.98
N LEU A 229 -16.61 -11.76 23.73
CA LEU A 229 -15.28 -11.68 24.35
C LEU A 229 -15.15 -12.72 25.47
N VAL A 230 -16.15 -12.81 26.36
CA VAL A 230 -16.18 -13.84 27.42
C VAL A 230 -16.12 -15.25 26.83
N ARG A 231 -16.87 -15.51 25.75
CA ARG A 231 -16.84 -16.81 25.08
C ARG A 231 -15.47 -17.13 24.48
N ARG A 232 -14.78 -16.15 23.90
CA ARG A 232 -13.42 -16.33 23.34
C ARG A 232 -12.38 -16.55 24.44
N GLN A 233 -12.45 -15.77 25.52
CA GLN A 233 -11.59 -15.95 26.69
C GLN A 233 -11.75 -17.36 27.28
N ALA A 234 -12.99 -17.84 27.42
CA ALA A 234 -13.24 -19.18 27.93
C ALA A 234 -12.70 -20.29 27.01
N ALA A 235 -12.65 -20.05 25.69
CA ALA A 235 -12.13 -21.02 24.72
C ALA A 235 -10.59 -21.04 24.62
N ALA A 236 -9.92 -19.94 24.97
CA ALA A 236 -8.46 -19.83 24.95
C ALA A 236 -7.93 -18.90 26.07
N PRO A 237 -7.98 -19.33 27.35
CA PRO A 237 -7.77 -18.44 28.49
C PRO A 237 -6.35 -17.85 28.57
N GLU A 238 -5.34 -18.60 28.13
CA GLU A 238 -3.93 -18.20 28.25
C GLU A 238 -3.40 -17.44 27.02
N ALA A 239 -4.15 -17.43 25.91
CA ALA A 239 -3.70 -16.86 24.63
C ALA A 239 -4.57 -15.71 24.11
N PHE A 240 -5.73 -15.46 24.73
CA PHE A 240 -6.65 -14.41 24.28
C PHE A 240 -6.39 -13.09 25.00
N ASP A 241 -5.94 -12.10 24.24
CA ASP A 241 -5.91 -10.70 24.64
C ASP A 241 -7.13 -9.97 24.06
N GLY A 242 -8.08 -9.63 24.92
CA GLY A 242 -9.31 -8.94 24.54
C GLY A 242 -9.07 -7.53 23.98
N ASP A 243 -8.04 -6.84 24.47
CA ASP A 243 -7.72 -5.48 24.04
C ASP A 243 -7.04 -5.47 22.68
N ALA A 244 -6.07 -6.37 22.47
CA ALA A 244 -5.49 -6.57 21.15
C ALA A 244 -6.55 -7.00 20.11
N TYR A 245 -7.52 -7.83 20.52
CA TYR A 245 -8.63 -8.23 19.65
C TYR A 245 -9.53 -7.05 19.27
N VAL A 246 -9.91 -6.21 20.24
CA VAL A 246 -10.75 -5.01 19.97
C VAL A 246 -9.99 -4.01 19.09
N ALA A 247 -8.71 -3.77 19.35
CA ALA A 247 -7.88 -2.89 18.53
C ALA A 247 -7.75 -3.40 17.08
N SER A 248 -7.55 -4.71 16.91
CA SER A 248 -7.51 -5.37 15.59
C SER A 248 -8.84 -5.26 14.84
N LEU A 249 -9.96 -5.46 15.56
CA LEU A 249 -11.30 -5.33 15.02
C LEU A 249 -11.60 -3.90 14.57
N LEU A 250 -11.27 -2.90 15.41
CA LEU A 250 -11.43 -1.49 15.09
C LEU A 250 -10.65 -1.14 13.82
N ARG A 251 -9.35 -1.48 13.77
CA ARG A 251 -8.50 -1.25 12.60
C ARG A 251 -9.07 -1.89 11.33
N THR A 252 -9.51 -3.14 11.41
CA THR A 252 -10.11 -3.86 10.27
C THR A 252 -11.34 -3.13 9.73
N HIS A 253 -12.21 -2.65 10.62
CA HIS A 253 -13.43 -1.96 10.21
C HIS A 253 -13.19 -0.52 9.73
N VAL A 254 -12.17 0.18 10.26
CA VAL A 254 -11.72 1.47 9.72
C VAL A 254 -11.14 1.31 8.31
N GLN A 255 -10.28 0.31 8.09
CA GLN A 255 -9.75 -0.02 6.76
C GLN A 255 -10.88 -0.36 5.77
N GLN A 256 -11.88 -1.12 6.22
CA GLN A 256 -13.05 -1.45 5.41
C GLN A 256 -13.88 -0.19 5.07
N HIS A 257 -14.06 0.73 6.03
CA HIS A 257 -14.75 1.99 5.79
C HIS A 257 -14.00 2.85 4.75
N ILE A 258 -12.67 2.97 4.86
CA ILE A 258 -11.85 3.67 3.86
C ILE A 258 -12.05 3.04 2.48
N LYS A 259 -11.94 1.70 2.38
CA LYS A 259 -12.16 0.96 1.15
C LYS A 259 -13.53 1.24 0.51
N ASP A 260 -14.58 1.31 1.32
CA ASP A 260 -15.94 1.54 0.82
C ASP A 260 -16.15 3.00 0.35
N THR A 261 -15.52 3.96 1.02
CA THR A 261 -15.58 5.38 0.65
C THR A 261 -14.77 5.69 -0.62
N LEU A 262 -13.59 5.09 -0.77
CA LEU A 262 -12.78 5.25 -1.98
C LEU A 262 -13.44 4.57 -3.19
N GLY A 263 -14.00 3.38 -2.98
CA GLY A 263 -14.67 2.61 -4.04
C GLY A 263 -16.01 3.20 -4.52
N THR A 264 -16.55 4.22 -3.84
CA THR A 264 -17.77 4.94 -4.27
C THR A 264 -17.47 6.25 -4.98
N SER A 265 -16.23 6.75 -4.88
CA SER A 265 -15.80 8.02 -5.48
C SER A 265 -15.37 7.89 -6.95
N GLY A 266 -15.20 6.66 -7.45
CA GLY A 266 -14.78 6.35 -8.83
C GLY A 266 -15.88 5.97 -9.82
N VAL A 267 -17.16 6.14 -9.45
CA VAL A 267 -18.31 5.92 -10.35
C VAL A 267 -19.35 7.01 -10.09
N LYS A 268 -19.07 8.23 -10.53
CA LYS A 268 -20.07 9.22 -10.96
C LYS A 268 -19.47 10.11 -12.03
#